data_AF-A0A0A0HMP5-F1
#
_entry.id   AF-A0A0A0HMP5-F1
#
_cell.length_a   1.000
_cell.length_b   1.000
_cell.length_c   1.000
_cell.angle_alpha   90.00
_cell.angle_beta   90.00
_cell.angle_gamma   90.00
#
_symmetry.space_group_name_H-M   'P 1'
#
loop_
_entity.id
_entity.type
_entity.pdbx_description
1 polymer ?
#
loop_
_entity_poly.entity_id
_entity_poly.type
_entity_poly.pdbx_seq_one_letter_code
_entity_poly.pdbx_strand_id
1 'polypeptide(L)'
;MTRKGMMLAALVVAGCTAAGPQVVARLGADPVVSGGSYDTGGGLSVAVDIREAQGRVLLCGVWAQSHQQSVLTKGKAVDVMGSGAVYLGDRALARGLVFMREVPPALDYGDQEAGCMLTDRPWQAGYAETAPVIRLPRQVVHVEGDLGHFVVTFRQTGPGAGTPKAIN
;
A
#
# COMPACT_ATOMS: atom_id res chain seq x y z
N MET A 1 -15.74 -14.06 -62.75
CA MET A 1 -16.68 -14.77 -61.85
C MET A 1 -15.87 -15.88 -61.19
N THR A 2 -15.69 -16.04 -59.88
CA THR A 2 -16.25 -15.42 -58.68
C THR A 2 -15.28 -15.77 -57.52
N ARG A 3 -14.88 -14.77 -56.71
CA ARG A 3 -14.12 -14.95 -55.46
C ARG A 3 -14.97 -15.67 -54.43
N LYS A 4 -14.46 -16.71 -53.76
CA LYS A 4 -15.00 -17.20 -52.47
C LYS A 4 -14.14 -16.64 -51.35
N GLY A 5 -14.70 -15.67 -50.64
CA GLY A 5 -14.13 -15.09 -49.43
C GLY A 5 -14.24 -16.07 -48.26
N MET A 6 -13.17 -16.16 -47.50
CA MET A 6 -13.14 -16.84 -46.21
C MET A 6 -13.00 -15.75 -45.15
N MET A 7 -14.13 -15.39 -44.55
CA MET A 7 -14.16 -14.65 -43.28
C MET A 7 -13.57 -15.55 -42.20
N LEU A 8 -12.60 -15.06 -41.45
CA LEU A 8 -12.21 -15.63 -40.16
C LEU A 8 -12.17 -14.54 -39.11
N ALA A 9 -12.84 -14.90 -38.02
CA ALA A 9 -13.26 -14.06 -36.92
C ALA A 9 -12.13 -13.66 -35.97
N ALA A 10 -12.30 -12.46 -35.42
CA ALA A 10 -12.05 -12.05 -34.03
C ALA A 10 -10.85 -12.67 -33.28
N LEU A 11 -9.79 -11.87 -33.13
CA LEU A 11 -8.83 -11.98 -32.04
C LEU A 11 -9.21 -10.96 -30.96
N VAL A 12 -9.89 -11.43 -29.91
CA VAL A 12 -10.03 -10.70 -28.65
C VAL A 12 -8.72 -10.87 -27.90
N VAL A 13 -7.87 -9.84 -27.90
CA VAL A 13 -6.64 -9.85 -27.11
C VAL A 13 -7.03 -9.58 -25.65
N ALA A 14 -6.89 -10.61 -24.81
CA ALA A 14 -6.99 -10.50 -23.36
C ALA A 14 -5.97 -9.47 -22.85
N GLY A 15 -6.46 -8.34 -22.35
CA GLY A 15 -5.65 -7.34 -21.66
C GLY A 15 -5.22 -7.88 -20.30
N CYS A 16 -4.04 -8.49 -20.23
CA CYS A 16 -3.35 -8.66 -18.96
C CYS A 16 -2.97 -7.26 -18.46
N THR A 17 -3.61 -6.80 -17.38
CA THR A 17 -3.19 -5.59 -16.68
C THR A 17 -1.82 -5.84 -16.07
N ALA A 18 -0.76 -5.47 -16.79
CA ALA A 18 0.59 -5.48 -16.24
C ALA A 18 0.64 -4.51 -15.07
N ALA A 19 0.97 -5.01 -13.88
CA ALA A 19 1.40 -4.16 -12.79
C ALA A 19 2.57 -3.31 -13.32
N GLY A 20 2.44 -1.98 -13.26
CA GLY A 20 3.43 -1.06 -13.80
C GLY A 20 4.83 -1.28 -13.20
N PRO A 21 5.90 -0.79 -13.86
CA PRO A 21 7.27 -0.97 -13.39
C PRO A 21 7.39 -0.46 -11.95
N GLN A 22 7.82 -1.35 -11.05
CA GLN A 22 8.11 -0.99 -9.68
C GLN A 22 9.44 -0.26 -9.67
N VAL A 23 9.40 1.03 -9.38
CA VAL A 23 10.57 1.92 -9.32
C VAL A 23 10.92 2.13 -7.86
N VAL A 24 12.20 2.29 -7.56
CA VAL A 24 12.66 2.66 -6.21
C VAL A 24 12.99 4.14 -6.19
N ALA A 25 12.48 4.87 -5.21
CA ALA A 25 12.82 6.27 -4.97
C ALA A 25 12.80 6.58 -3.48
N ARG A 26 13.50 7.64 -3.04
CA ARG A 26 13.38 8.12 -1.66
C ARG A 26 12.08 8.89 -1.47
N LEU A 27 11.41 8.69 -0.34
CA LEU A 27 10.35 9.59 0.13
C LEU A 27 10.89 11.02 0.27
N GLY A 28 10.00 12.00 0.16
CA GLY A 28 10.28 13.38 0.50
C GLY A 28 10.53 13.56 2.00
N ALA A 29 10.79 14.79 2.40
CA ALA A 29 11.15 15.10 3.79
C ALA A 29 9.98 15.00 4.77
N ASP A 30 8.74 15.14 4.29
CA ASP A 30 7.52 15.12 5.13
C ASP A 30 6.43 14.26 4.46
N PRO A 31 6.60 12.91 4.43
CA PRO A 31 5.63 12.03 3.81
C PRO A 31 4.34 11.97 4.62
N VAL A 32 3.21 11.73 3.96
CA VAL A 32 1.95 11.47 4.69
C VAL A 32 2.06 10.14 5.43
N VAL A 33 1.92 10.18 6.75
CA VAL A 33 1.96 8.98 7.61
C VAL A 33 0.59 8.64 8.17
N SER A 34 0.24 7.37 8.12
CA SER A 34 -0.92 6.79 8.81
C SER A 34 -0.57 5.40 9.34
N GLY A 35 -1.57 4.62 9.75
CA GLY A 35 -1.36 3.29 10.27
C GLY A 35 -2.51 2.79 11.11
N GLY A 36 -2.26 1.75 11.88
CA GLY A 36 -3.20 1.28 12.87
C GLY A 36 -2.62 0.29 13.85
N SER A 37 -3.46 -0.18 14.75
CA SER A 37 -3.07 -1.07 15.84
C SER A 37 -3.87 -2.36 15.81
N TYR A 38 -3.25 -3.44 16.29
CA TYR A 38 -3.94 -4.67 16.63
C TYR A 38 -4.49 -4.57 18.06
N ASP A 39 -5.67 -5.13 18.32
CA ASP A 39 -6.24 -5.18 19.68
C ASP A 39 -5.42 -6.00 20.68
N THR A 40 -4.53 -6.86 20.18
CA THR A 40 -3.53 -7.59 20.99
C THR A 40 -2.23 -6.80 21.25
N GLY A 41 -2.13 -5.57 20.75
CA GLY A 41 -0.92 -4.75 20.82
C GLY A 41 -0.04 -4.81 19.56
N GLY A 42 0.87 -3.84 19.46
CA GLY A 42 1.61 -3.56 18.23
C GLY A 42 0.74 -2.93 17.14
N GLY A 43 1.33 -2.69 15.99
CA GLY A 43 0.64 -2.04 14.89
C GLY A 43 1.50 -1.84 13.66
N LEU A 44 0.92 -1.16 12.69
CA LEU A 44 1.54 -0.81 11.42
C LEU A 44 1.61 0.70 11.28
N SER A 45 2.68 1.18 10.66
CA SER A 45 2.79 2.53 10.15
C SER A 45 3.00 2.47 8.64
N VAL A 46 2.39 3.38 7.91
CA VAL A 46 2.49 3.48 6.44
C VAL A 46 2.80 4.93 6.12
N ALA A 47 3.86 5.16 5.34
CA ALA A 47 4.24 6.48 4.87
C ALA A 47 4.23 6.52 3.34
N VAL A 48 3.64 7.56 2.77
CA VAL A 48 3.47 7.68 1.31
C VAL A 48 3.76 9.10 0.83
N ASP A 49 4.25 9.17 -0.40
CA ASP A 49 4.39 10.39 -1.18
C ASP A 49 3.90 10.21 -2.60
N ILE A 50 3.50 11.32 -3.21
CA ILE A 50 3.19 11.39 -4.63
C ILE A 50 4.11 12.38 -5.33
N ARG A 51 4.49 12.07 -6.57
CA ARG A 51 5.23 12.99 -7.44
C ARG A 51 4.85 12.78 -8.90
N GLU A 52 5.22 13.74 -9.74
CA GLU A 52 5.11 13.60 -11.18
C GLU A 52 6.18 12.63 -11.70
N ALA A 53 5.77 11.71 -12.56
CA ALA A 53 6.68 10.97 -13.44
C ALA A 53 5.96 10.61 -14.74
N GLN A 54 6.57 10.93 -15.88
CA GLN A 54 6.05 10.56 -17.20
C GLN A 54 4.60 11.04 -17.46
N GLY A 55 4.29 12.27 -17.02
CA GLY A 55 2.97 12.90 -17.09
C GLY A 55 1.93 12.31 -16.15
N ARG A 56 2.31 11.41 -15.23
CA ARG A 56 1.41 10.63 -14.37
C ARG A 56 1.81 10.73 -12.91
N VAL A 57 0.89 10.33 -12.03
CA VAL A 57 1.15 10.25 -10.59
C VAL A 57 1.96 8.99 -10.30
N LEU A 58 3.18 9.18 -9.79
CA LEU A 58 3.99 8.14 -9.17
C LEU A 58 3.70 8.13 -7.67
N LEU A 59 3.17 7.03 -7.16
CA LEU A 59 2.93 6.81 -5.73
C LEU A 59 4.08 6.00 -5.15
N CYS A 60 4.80 6.55 -4.19
CA CYS A 60 5.87 5.88 -3.46
C CYS A 60 5.45 5.64 -2.01
N GLY A 61 5.83 4.51 -1.44
CA GLY A 61 5.56 4.26 -0.02
C GLY A 61 6.43 3.19 0.62
N VAL A 62 6.45 3.27 1.95
CA VAL A 62 7.00 2.26 2.85
C VAL A 62 5.97 1.91 3.91
N TRP A 63 6.16 0.76 4.55
CA TRP A 63 5.44 0.42 5.75
C TRP A 63 6.37 -0.20 6.79
N ALA A 64 5.96 -0.12 8.05
CA ALA A 64 6.68 -0.69 9.18
C ALA A 64 5.69 -1.40 10.10
N GLN A 65 6.19 -2.39 10.83
CA GLN A 65 5.44 -3.11 11.86
C GLN A 65 6.19 -3.10 13.18
N SER A 66 5.44 -3.09 14.29
CA SER A 66 6.04 -3.06 15.62
C SER A 66 7.01 -4.21 15.88
N HIS A 67 8.10 -3.91 16.59
CA HIS A 67 8.99 -4.95 17.11
C HIS A 67 8.32 -5.79 18.20
N GLN A 68 7.42 -5.19 19.00
CA GLN A 68 6.65 -5.88 20.04
C GLN A 68 5.36 -6.51 19.47
N GLN A 69 5.42 -7.04 18.25
CA GLN A 69 4.28 -7.70 17.63
C GLN A 69 4.02 -9.05 18.30
N SER A 70 2.76 -9.33 18.65
CA SER A 70 2.36 -10.65 19.11
C SER A 70 2.70 -11.73 18.07
N VAL A 71 3.10 -12.92 18.52
CA VAL A 71 3.36 -14.08 17.63
C VAL A 71 2.13 -14.39 16.76
N LEU A 72 0.92 -14.16 17.29
CA LEU A 72 -0.35 -14.41 16.61
C LEU A 72 -0.61 -13.51 15.39
N THR A 73 0.13 -12.40 15.32
CA THR A 73 0.04 -11.40 14.24
C THR A 73 1.25 -11.42 13.31
N LYS A 74 2.16 -12.37 13.50
CA LYS A 74 3.34 -12.52 12.62
C LYS A 74 2.88 -12.83 11.19
N GLY A 75 3.36 -12.04 10.22
CA GLY A 75 2.99 -12.17 8.82
C GLY A 75 1.64 -11.56 8.43
N LYS A 76 0.85 -11.06 9.40
CA LYS A 76 -0.47 -10.47 9.14
C LYS A 76 -0.44 -9.05 8.58
N ALA A 77 0.72 -8.39 8.65
CA ALA A 77 0.91 -7.09 8.05
C ALA A 77 0.61 -7.11 6.53
N VAL A 78 1.02 -8.17 5.83
CA VAL A 78 0.80 -8.30 4.38
C VAL A 78 -0.69 -8.35 4.04
N ASP A 79 -1.52 -9.01 4.86
CA ASP A 79 -2.97 -9.07 4.67
C ASP A 79 -3.59 -7.66 4.80
N VAL A 80 -3.20 -6.93 5.86
CA VAL A 80 -3.65 -5.55 6.08
C VAL A 80 -3.22 -4.64 4.92
N MET A 81 -1.96 -4.72 4.51
CA MET A 81 -1.43 -3.95 3.37
C MET A 81 -2.12 -4.32 2.05
N GLY A 82 -2.44 -5.60 1.83
CA GLY A 82 -3.15 -6.09 0.65
C GLY A 82 -4.58 -5.55 0.51
N SER A 83 -5.24 -5.28 1.62
CA SER A 83 -6.57 -4.64 1.64
C SER A 83 -6.51 -3.10 1.63
N GLY A 84 -5.33 -2.52 1.87
CA GLY A 84 -5.14 -1.08 1.98
C GLY A 84 -5.28 -0.36 0.64
N ALA A 85 -5.49 0.96 0.72
CA ALA A 85 -5.55 1.81 -0.46
C ALA A 85 -5.05 3.23 -0.16
N VAL A 86 -4.52 3.89 -1.18
CA VAL A 86 -4.15 5.31 -1.13
C VAL A 86 -5.05 6.08 -2.08
N TYR A 87 -5.62 7.17 -1.58
CA TYR A 87 -6.54 8.04 -2.31
C TYR A 87 -5.92 9.41 -2.53
N LEU A 88 -6.31 10.06 -3.61
CA LEU A 88 -6.09 11.48 -3.85
C LEU A 88 -7.43 12.12 -4.21
N GLY A 89 -7.96 12.92 -3.29
CA GLY A 89 -9.38 13.27 -3.28
C GLY A 89 -10.26 12.01 -3.20
N ASP A 90 -11.23 11.88 -4.09
CA ASP A 90 -12.19 10.77 -4.10
C ASP A 90 -11.75 9.55 -4.92
N ARG A 91 -10.56 9.59 -5.54
CA ARG A 91 -10.08 8.50 -6.40
C ARG A 91 -8.93 7.74 -5.75
N ALA A 92 -9.00 6.42 -5.80
CA ALA A 92 -7.89 5.56 -5.41
C ALA A 92 -6.76 5.69 -6.45
N LEU A 93 -5.55 6.00 -5.98
CA LEU A 93 -4.30 5.91 -6.74
C LEU A 93 -3.81 4.47 -6.82
N ALA A 94 -3.93 3.72 -5.72
CA ALA A 94 -3.61 2.31 -5.64
C ALA A 94 -4.55 1.58 -4.67
N ARG A 95 -4.78 0.30 -4.95
CA ARG A 95 -5.44 -0.67 -4.07
C ARG A 95 -4.51 -1.86 -3.94
N GLY A 96 -4.33 -2.35 -2.73
CA GLY A 96 -3.25 -3.28 -2.41
C GLY A 96 -1.91 -2.54 -2.34
N LEU A 97 -1.39 -2.41 -1.13
CA LEU A 97 -0.18 -1.66 -0.83
C LEU A 97 1.05 -2.56 -0.64
N VAL A 98 0.94 -3.82 -1.05
CA VAL A 98 2.02 -4.85 -0.91
C VAL A 98 3.25 -4.58 -1.79
N PHE A 99 3.16 -3.64 -2.74
CA PHE A 99 4.33 -3.16 -3.50
C PHE A 99 5.25 -2.27 -2.67
N MET A 100 4.78 -1.76 -1.54
CA MET A 100 5.56 -0.90 -0.66
C MET A 100 6.60 -1.72 0.10
N ARG A 101 7.76 -1.12 0.32
CA ARG A 101 8.87 -1.77 1.03
C ARG A 101 8.59 -1.80 2.53
N GLU A 102 8.85 -2.92 3.18
CA GLU A 102 8.92 -2.99 4.64
C GLU A 102 10.22 -2.33 5.12
N VAL A 103 10.13 -1.43 6.09
CA VAL A 103 11.27 -0.77 6.75
C VAL A 103 11.16 -0.94 8.26
N PRO A 104 12.26 -0.76 9.01
CA PRO A 104 12.20 -0.73 10.46
C PRO A 104 11.27 0.39 10.98
N PRO A 105 10.58 0.19 12.12
CA PRO A 105 9.87 1.26 12.81
C PRO A 105 10.76 2.48 13.03
N ALA A 106 10.22 3.65 12.73
CA ALA A 106 10.90 4.93 12.89
C ALA A 106 9.92 6.00 13.39
N LEU A 107 10.48 7.04 14.02
CA LEU A 107 9.73 8.25 14.40
C LEU A 107 9.37 9.10 13.17
N ASP A 108 10.20 9.01 12.13
CA ASP A 108 10.07 9.71 10.86
C ASP A 108 10.45 8.75 9.72
N TYR A 109 9.72 8.83 8.61
CA TYR A 109 9.92 8.03 7.40
C TYR A 109 10.45 8.86 6.22
N GLY A 110 10.76 10.14 6.43
CA GLY A 110 11.42 10.97 5.43
C GLY A 110 12.71 10.34 4.89
N ASP A 111 13.01 10.60 3.62
CA ASP A 111 14.18 10.08 2.89
C ASP A 111 14.31 8.54 2.80
N GLN A 112 13.34 7.79 3.34
CA GLN A 112 13.37 6.33 3.25
C GLN A 112 13.27 5.88 1.80
N GLU A 113 14.08 4.90 1.44
CA GLU A 113 13.96 4.23 0.15
C GLU A 113 12.63 3.48 0.09
N ALA A 114 11.80 3.82 -0.90
CA ALA A 114 10.42 3.38 -1.03
C ALA A 114 10.20 2.58 -2.31
N GLY A 115 9.23 1.66 -2.24
CA GLY A 115 8.66 1.04 -3.43
C GLY A 115 7.67 2.00 -4.07
N CYS A 116 7.78 2.22 -5.37
CA CYS A 116 6.93 3.13 -6.12
C CYS A 116 6.15 2.41 -7.22
N MET A 117 4.92 2.88 -7.44
CA MET A 117 4.03 2.43 -8.50
C MET A 117 3.62 3.63 -9.34
N LEU A 118 3.88 3.54 -10.65
CA LEU A 118 3.33 4.51 -11.60
C LEU A 118 1.85 4.20 -11.81
N THR A 119 0.99 5.17 -11.50
CA THR A 119 -0.46 5.00 -11.63
C THR A 119 -0.94 5.46 -13.00
N ASP A 120 -2.16 5.08 -13.38
CA ASP A 120 -2.80 5.58 -14.61
C ASP A 120 -3.36 7.01 -14.48
N ARG A 121 -3.22 7.63 -13.31
CA ARG A 121 -3.73 8.98 -13.07
C ARG A 121 -2.80 10.02 -13.71
N PRO A 122 -3.28 10.87 -14.65
CA PRO A 122 -2.48 11.98 -15.16
C PRO A 122 -2.13 12.95 -14.03
N TRP A 123 -0.91 13.48 -14.06
CA TRP A 123 -0.46 14.49 -13.12
C TRP A 123 -1.19 15.82 -13.35
N GLN A 124 -1.46 16.55 -12.27
CA GLN A 124 -2.00 17.90 -12.30
C GLN A 124 -1.20 18.75 -11.33
N ALA A 125 -0.90 20.01 -11.69
CA ALA A 125 -0.06 20.89 -10.88
C ALA A 125 -0.54 21.02 -9.41
N GLY A 126 -1.87 21.06 -9.19
CA GLY A 126 -2.43 21.13 -7.84
C GLY A 126 -2.25 19.89 -6.97
N TYR A 127 -1.79 18.75 -7.53
CA TYR A 127 -1.54 17.54 -6.75
C TYR A 127 -0.29 17.64 -5.89
N ALA A 128 0.66 18.52 -6.22
CA ALA A 128 1.81 18.78 -5.37
C ALA A 128 1.40 19.29 -3.96
N GLU A 129 0.29 20.01 -3.89
CA GLU A 129 -0.23 20.62 -2.64
C GLU A 129 -1.35 19.78 -1.99
N THR A 130 -1.72 18.65 -2.59
CA THR A 130 -2.81 17.81 -2.09
C THR A 130 -2.25 16.59 -1.39
N ALA A 131 -2.44 16.53 -0.07
CA ALA A 131 -2.05 15.36 0.71
C ALA A 131 -2.87 14.12 0.30
N PRO A 132 -2.22 13.00 -0.11
CA PRO A 132 -2.92 11.74 -0.29
C PRO A 132 -3.48 11.22 1.04
N VAL A 133 -4.50 10.37 0.97
CA VAL A 133 -5.14 9.75 2.15
C VAL A 133 -4.93 8.25 2.12
N ILE A 134 -4.27 7.73 3.15
CA ILE A 134 -4.10 6.29 3.37
C ILE A 134 -5.35 5.76 4.05
N ARG A 135 -5.92 4.67 3.53
CA ARG A 135 -7.04 3.95 4.15
C ARG A 135 -6.67 2.48 4.36
N LEU A 136 -6.73 2.05 5.61
CA LEU A 136 -6.49 0.66 6.01
C LEU A 136 -7.79 0.12 6.64
N PRO A 137 -8.53 -0.75 5.93
CA PRO A 137 -9.79 -1.27 6.44
C PRO A 137 -9.62 -2.00 7.77
N ARG A 138 -10.61 -1.82 8.66
CA ARG A 138 -10.76 -2.69 9.83
C ARG A 138 -10.98 -4.12 9.36
N GLN A 139 -10.22 -5.06 9.90
CA GLN A 139 -10.33 -6.47 9.51
C GLN A 139 -9.89 -7.41 10.62
N VAL A 140 -10.46 -8.61 10.60
CA VAL A 140 -10.01 -9.74 11.42
C VAL A 140 -8.79 -10.35 10.74
N VAL A 141 -7.66 -10.39 11.43
CA VAL A 141 -6.38 -10.87 10.87
C VAL A 141 -6.00 -12.27 11.36
N HIS A 142 -6.54 -12.68 12.52
CA HIS A 142 -6.30 -13.99 13.08
C HIS A 142 -7.55 -14.48 13.84
N VAL A 143 -7.83 -15.76 13.72
CA VAL A 143 -8.86 -16.47 14.48
C VAL A 143 -8.25 -17.78 14.96
N GLU A 144 -8.29 -18.05 16.25
CA GLU A 144 -7.81 -19.29 16.86
C GLU A 144 -8.97 -20.12 17.42
N GLY A 145 -8.94 -21.42 17.15
CA GLY A 145 -9.96 -22.40 17.51
C GLY A 145 -11.15 -22.46 16.54
N ASP A 146 -11.74 -23.64 16.39
CA ASP A 146 -12.83 -23.93 15.44
C ASP A 146 -14.12 -23.12 15.70
N LEU A 147 -14.22 -22.50 16.88
CA LEU A 147 -15.35 -21.65 17.32
C LEU A 147 -14.96 -20.18 17.57
N GLY A 148 -13.75 -19.75 17.17
CA GLY A 148 -13.32 -18.34 17.29
C GLY A 148 -13.10 -17.85 18.71
N HIS A 149 -12.51 -18.69 19.57
CA HIS A 149 -12.25 -18.36 20.98
C HIS A 149 -11.25 -17.20 21.15
N PHE A 150 -10.43 -16.92 20.13
CA PHE A 150 -9.54 -15.77 20.11
C PHE A 150 -9.55 -15.12 18.72
N VAL A 151 -9.89 -13.84 18.65
CA VAL A 151 -9.98 -13.08 17.39
C VAL A 151 -9.11 -11.84 17.52
N VAL A 152 -8.18 -11.67 16.58
CA VAL A 152 -7.34 -10.47 16.51
C VAL A 152 -7.86 -9.54 15.43
N THR A 153 -8.11 -8.29 15.80
CA THR A 153 -8.64 -7.26 14.90
C THR A 153 -7.62 -6.15 14.70
N PHE A 154 -7.39 -5.78 13.44
CA PHE A 154 -6.69 -4.55 13.09
C PHE A 154 -7.67 -3.38 12.97
N ARG A 155 -7.30 -2.20 13.48
CA ARG A 155 -8.06 -0.95 13.32
C ARG A 155 -7.12 0.19 12.92
N GLN A 156 -7.53 1.01 11.94
CA GLN A 156 -6.82 2.24 11.60
C GLN A 156 -6.99 3.25 12.73
N THR A 157 -5.90 3.55 13.43
CA THR A 157 -5.85 4.41 14.62
C THR A 157 -4.76 5.48 14.53
N GLY A 158 -4.05 5.56 13.39
CA GLY A 158 -2.83 6.34 13.22
C GLY A 158 -1.58 5.46 13.25
N PRO A 159 -0.38 6.04 13.08
CA PRO A 159 0.87 5.28 13.01
C PRO A 159 1.07 4.37 14.23
N GLY A 160 1.17 3.06 14.01
CA GLY A 160 1.16 2.05 15.08
C GLY A 160 2.44 1.23 15.19
N ALA A 161 3.42 1.39 14.30
CA ALA A 161 4.65 0.61 14.34
C ALA A 161 5.52 0.90 15.58
N GLY A 162 5.36 2.06 16.21
CA GLY A 162 6.16 2.44 17.40
C GLY A 162 7.57 2.90 17.04
N THR A 163 8.47 2.89 18.03
CA THR A 163 9.84 3.42 17.88
C THR A 163 10.82 2.36 17.38
N PRO A 164 11.96 2.77 16.78
CA PRO A 164 13.05 1.84 16.50
C PRO A 164 13.47 1.05 17.73
N LYS A 165 13.91 -0.19 17.54
CA LYS A 165 14.57 -0.94 18.62
C LYS A 165 15.88 -0.25 18.99
N ALA A 166 16.11 -0.01 20.28
CA ALA A 166 17.39 0.48 20.77
C ALA A 166 18.50 -0.51 20.37
N ILE A 167 19.54 0.02 19.74
CA ILE A 167 20.79 -0.71 19.50
C ILE A 167 21.61 -0.63 20.79
N ASN A 168 21.82 -1.77 21.45
CA ASN A 168 22.79 -1.93 22.52
C ASN A 168 24.06 -2.56 21.94
#